data_AF-A0A446B680-F1
#
_entry.id   AF-A0A446B680-F1
#
_cell.length_a   1.000
_cell.length_b   1.000
_cell.length_c   1.000
_cell.angle_alpha   90.00
_cell.angle_beta   90.00
_cell.angle_gamma   90.00
#
_symmetry.space_group_name_H-M   'P 1'
#
loop_
_entity.id
_entity.type
_entity.pdbx_description
1 polymer ?
#
loop_
_entity_poly.entity_id
_entity_poly.type
_entity_poly.pdbx_seq_one_letter_code
_entity_poly.pdbx_strand_id
1 'polypeptide(L)'
;MSHRPLAMITREHRAADRAPHLHNHRRQQPSDIIDLLDVTGPVPGVSYHHGGPYDATMKERNTNTKYPPVEAVRDTNLEALKATPAEFVQDSLVKHVPLRGTAVIPPGMKDLAGRTMEYEEGTDLTRDGDALALPR
;
A
#
# COMPACT_ATOMS: atom_id res chain seq x y z
N MET A 1 3.44 -28.30 -29.47
CA MET A 1 3.94 -27.37 -28.43
C MET A 1 3.43 -27.87 -27.08
N SER A 2 4.28 -28.47 -26.25
CA SER A 2 3.86 -28.97 -24.95
C SER A 2 3.67 -27.79 -23.98
N HIS A 3 2.49 -27.71 -23.37
CA HIS A 3 2.19 -26.76 -22.31
C HIS A 3 3.20 -27.03 -21.18
N ARG A 4 4.11 -26.09 -20.91
CA ARG A 4 5.13 -26.18 -19.85
C ARG A 4 4.85 -25.08 -18.82
N PRO A 5 3.89 -25.31 -17.89
CA PRO A 5 3.43 -24.28 -16.95
C PRO A 5 4.57 -23.66 -16.15
N LEU A 6 5.48 -24.49 -15.63
CA LEU A 6 6.64 -24.02 -14.86
C LEU A 6 7.57 -23.11 -15.68
N ALA A 7 7.76 -23.39 -16.97
CA ALA A 7 8.59 -22.57 -17.83
C ALA A 7 7.95 -21.20 -18.13
N MET A 8 6.61 -21.15 -18.17
CA MET A 8 5.86 -19.89 -18.33
C MET A 8 5.95 -19.04 -17.06
N ILE A 9 5.70 -19.64 -15.89
CA ILE A 9 5.78 -18.97 -14.58
C ILE A 9 7.19 -18.42 -14.34
N THR A 10 8.24 -19.21 -14.59
CA THR A 10 9.63 -18.76 -14.43
C THR A 10 10.00 -17.64 -15.40
N ARG A 11 9.43 -17.62 -16.61
CA ARG A 11 9.63 -16.53 -17.58
C ARG A 11 8.93 -15.25 -17.15
N GLU A 12 7.69 -15.34 -16.68
CA GLU A 12 6.90 -14.22 -16.18
C GLU A 12 7.52 -13.62 -14.93
N HIS A 13 8.00 -14.44 -13.99
CA HIS A 13 8.76 -14.00 -12.82
C HIS A 13 10.00 -13.20 -13.22
N ARG A 14 10.83 -13.73 -14.13
CA ARG A 14 12.00 -13.01 -14.65
C ARG A 14 11.62 -11.70 -15.36
N ALA A 15 10.45 -11.64 -15.98
CA ALA A 15 9.96 -10.44 -16.64
C ALA A 15 9.44 -9.40 -15.63
N ALA A 16 8.78 -9.83 -14.55
CA ALA A 16 8.35 -8.97 -13.46
C ALA A 16 9.54 -8.39 -12.68
N ASP A 17 10.56 -9.20 -12.40
CA ASP A 17 11.77 -8.75 -11.69
C ASP A 17 12.64 -7.81 -12.52
N ARG A 18 12.54 -7.81 -13.85
CA ARG A 18 13.42 -7.05 -14.75
C ARG A 18 13.42 -5.55 -14.53
N ALA A 19 12.46 -5.00 -13.79
CA ALA A 19 12.48 -3.59 -13.47
C ALA A 19 13.77 -3.26 -12.68
N PRO A 20 14.62 -2.34 -13.16
CA PRO A 20 15.93 -2.07 -12.55
C PRO A 20 15.81 -1.55 -11.11
N HIS A 21 14.64 -1.05 -10.70
CA HIS A 21 14.37 -0.64 -9.33
C HIS A 21 14.12 -1.82 -8.36
N LEU A 22 13.81 -3.02 -8.86
CA LEU A 22 13.58 -4.24 -8.05
C LEU A 22 14.88 -5.01 -7.77
N HIS A 23 15.92 -4.84 -8.60
CA HIS A 23 17.21 -5.53 -8.47
C HIS A 23 18.20 -4.89 -7.50
N ASN A 24 17.86 -3.74 -6.90
CA ASN A 24 18.77 -3.11 -5.94
C ASN A 24 18.69 -3.88 -4.61
N HIS A 25 19.69 -4.72 -4.31
CA HIS A 25 19.80 -5.48 -3.06
C HIS A 25 19.66 -4.60 -1.81
N ARG A 26 20.00 -3.31 -1.88
CA ARG A 26 19.79 -2.34 -0.77
C ARG A 26 18.32 -1.92 -0.56
N ARG A 27 17.43 -2.30 -1.47
CA ARG A 27 15.99 -2.01 -1.48
C ARG A 27 15.14 -3.29 -1.49
N GLN A 28 15.78 -4.46 -1.47
CA GLN A 28 15.07 -5.73 -1.30
C GLN A 28 14.49 -5.77 0.10
N GLN A 29 13.22 -6.15 0.20
CA GLN A 29 12.58 -6.31 1.50
C GLN A 29 13.20 -7.51 2.22
N PRO A 30 13.33 -7.46 3.56
CA PRO A 30 13.63 -8.65 4.31
C PRO A 30 12.50 -9.67 4.07
N SER A 31 12.87 -10.94 3.90
CA SER A 31 11.92 -12.05 3.83
C SER A 31 11.13 -12.13 5.13
N ASP A 32 9.81 -12.08 5.06
CA ASP A 32 8.96 -12.28 6.23
C ASP A 32 8.84 -13.77 6.62
N ILE A 33 8.07 -14.07 7.65
CA ILE A 33 7.89 -15.46 8.13
C ILE A 33 7.23 -16.33 7.04
N ILE A 34 6.32 -15.77 6.24
CA ILE A 34 5.67 -16.51 5.15
C ILE A 34 6.67 -16.78 4.03
N ASP A 35 7.48 -15.79 3.66
CA ASP A 35 8.55 -15.94 2.66
C ASP A 35 9.57 -17.01 3.04
N LEU A 36 9.88 -17.13 4.34
CA LEU A 36 10.80 -18.13 4.88
C LEU A 36 10.18 -19.54 4.90
N LEU A 37 8.87 -19.65 5.06
CA LEU A 37 8.14 -20.92 5.04
C LEU A 37 7.76 -21.36 3.63
N ASP A 38 7.83 -20.48 2.64
CA ASP A 38 7.50 -20.80 1.27
C ASP A 38 8.63 -21.57 0.57
N VAL A 39 8.34 -22.85 0.29
CA VAL A 39 9.21 -23.75 -0.48
C VAL A 39 8.84 -23.81 -1.96
N THR A 40 7.82 -23.05 -2.40
CA THR A 40 7.34 -23.05 -3.80
C THR A 40 8.16 -22.14 -4.72
N GLY A 41 9.18 -21.47 -4.16
CA GLY A 41 10.10 -20.61 -4.91
C GLY A 41 10.62 -21.27 -6.20
N PRO A 42 10.82 -20.48 -7.27
CA PRO A 42 11.19 -20.99 -8.59
C PRO A 42 12.58 -21.65 -8.63
N VAL A 43 13.38 -21.46 -7.58
CA VAL A 43 14.70 -22.09 -7.40
C VAL A 43 14.74 -22.73 -6.00
N PRO A 44 15.10 -24.02 -5.88
CA PRO A 44 15.24 -24.68 -4.59
C PRO A 44 16.22 -23.92 -3.67
N GLY A 45 15.77 -23.58 -2.46
CA GLY A 45 16.58 -22.86 -1.47
C GLY A 45 16.56 -21.32 -1.61
N VAL A 46 15.77 -20.78 -2.55
CA VAL A 46 15.53 -19.33 -2.66
C VAL A 46 14.11 -19.04 -2.17
N SER A 47 14.01 -18.32 -1.04
CA SER A 47 12.74 -17.78 -0.55
C SER A 47 12.17 -16.79 -1.56
N TYR A 48 10.92 -17.02 -1.98
CA TYR A 48 10.17 -16.07 -2.80
C TYR A 48 9.54 -15.02 -1.88
N HIS A 49 9.74 -13.74 -2.20
CA HIS A 49 9.14 -12.65 -1.45
C HIS A 49 7.72 -12.40 -1.95
N HIS A 50 6.74 -12.69 -1.12
CA HIS A 50 5.34 -12.41 -1.35
C HIS A 50 5.10 -10.96 -1.01
N GLY A 51 5.04 -10.11 -2.04
CA GLY A 51 4.73 -8.70 -1.85
C GLY A 51 3.44 -8.54 -1.02
N GLY A 52 3.58 -8.01 0.18
CA GLY A 52 2.49 -7.78 1.11
C GLY A 52 1.80 -6.44 0.86
N PRO A 53 0.53 -6.28 1.25
CA PRO A 53 -0.19 -5.01 1.10
C PRO A 53 0.47 -3.86 1.89
N TYR A 54 1.24 -4.19 2.93
CA TYR A 54 1.92 -3.20 3.78
C TYR A 54 3.37 -2.91 3.36
N ASP A 55 3.92 -3.61 2.38
CA ASP A 55 5.32 -3.43 1.96
C ASP A 55 5.59 -2.01 1.45
N ALA A 56 4.60 -1.39 0.81
CA ALA A 56 4.68 -0.01 0.37
C ALA A 56 4.94 0.97 1.54
N THR A 57 4.56 0.60 2.76
CA THR A 57 4.75 1.40 3.97
C THR A 57 6.08 1.14 4.67
N MET A 58 6.81 0.09 4.28
CA MET A 58 8.10 -0.25 4.89
C MET A 58 9.14 0.84 4.64
N LYS A 59 10.01 1.05 5.64
CA LYS A 59 11.04 2.10 5.62
C LYS A 59 11.95 1.95 4.41
N GLU A 60 12.31 0.71 4.09
CA GLU A 60 13.19 0.29 2.99
C GLU A 60 12.68 0.81 1.63
N ARG A 61 11.35 0.79 1.42
CA ARG A 61 10.70 1.31 0.20
C ARG A 61 10.62 2.84 0.16
N ASN A 62 10.66 3.49 1.33
CA ASN A 62 10.48 4.93 1.48
C ASN A 62 11.79 5.72 1.68
N THR A 63 12.95 5.06 1.59
CA THR A 63 14.27 5.73 1.68
C THR A 63 14.59 6.64 0.49
N ASN A 64 13.96 6.41 -0.66
CA ASN A 64 14.16 7.23 -1.86
C ASN A 64 13.33 8.51 -1.78
N THR A 65 13.98 9.66 -1.62
CA THR A 65 13.31 10.97 -1.51
C THR A 65 12.56 11.41 -2.76
N LYS A 66 12.89 10.87 -3.94
CA LYS A 66 12.27 11.30 -5.21
C LYS A 66 10.91 10.66 -5.46
N TYR A 67 10.75 9.40 -5.07
CA TYR A 67 9.52 8.63 -5.30
C TYR A 67 9.20 7.71 -4.11
N PRO A 68 8.99 8.25 -2.89
CA PRO A 68 8.60 7.42 -1.74
C PRO A 68 7.11 7.07 -1.85
N PRO A 69 6.72 5.77 -1.79
CA PRO A 69 5.31 5.38 -1.89
C PRO A 69 4.39 6.04 -0.85
N VAL A 70 4.82 6.16 0.41
CA VAL A 70 4.04 6.80 1.48
C VAL A 70 3.89 8.29 1.24
N GLU A 71 4.94 8.94 0.72
CA GLU A 71 4.91 10.37 0.41
C GLU A 71 3.96 10.67 -0.76
N ALA A 72 3.89 9.78 -1.75
CA ALA A 72 2.99 9.93 -2.90
C ALA A 72 1.50 10.04 -2.51
N VAL A 73 1.13 9.51 -1.34
CA VAL A 73 -0.23 9.56 -0.78
C VAL A 73 -0.30 10.37 0.51
N ARG A 74 0.72 11.19 0.82
CA ARG A 74 0.81 11.91 2.09
C ARG A 74 -0.41 12.79 2.32
N ASP A 75 -0.75 13.62 1.34
CA ASP A 75 -1.77 14.65 1.50
C ASP A 75 -3.16 14.00 1.65
N THR A 76 -3.47 12.98 0.86
CA THR A 76 -4.72 12.20 1.00
C THR A 76 -4.79 11.44 2.32
N ASN A 77 -3.67 10.92 2.83
CA ASN A 77 -3.62 10.28 4.13
C ASN A 77 -3.87 11.29 5.27
N LEU A 78 -3.38 12.52 5.15
CA LEU A 78 -3.64 13.58 6.13
C LEU A 78 -5.13 13.95 6.17
N GLU A 79 -5.78 14.10 5.01
CA GLU A 79 -7.23 14.35 4.97
C GLU A 79 -8.03 13.16 5.55
N ALA A 80 -7.63 11.92 5.24
CA ALA A 80 -8.27 10.74 5.83
C ALA A 80 -8.10 10.68 7.36
N LEU A 81 -6.96 11.11 7.90
CA LEU A 81 -6.74 11.21 9.34
C LEU A 81 -7.61 12.31 9.96
N LYS A 82 -7.76 13.47 9.30
CA LYS A 82 -8.69 14.53 9.75
C LYS A 82 -10.13 14.06 9.76
N ALA A 83 -10.53 13.22 8.81
CA ALA A 83 -11.86 12.61 8.71
C ALA A 83 -12.09 11.45 9.71
N THR A 84 -11.04 11.01 10.41
CA THR A 84 -11.10 9.91 11.38
C THR A 84 -11.31 10.47 12.79
N PRO A 85 -12.23 9.93 13.61
CA PRO A 85 -12.37 10.33 15.00
C PRO A 85 -11.03 10.23 15.76
N ALA A 86 -10.64 11.31 16.44
CA ALA A 86 -9.37 11.39 17.14
C ALA A 86 -9.21 10.29 18.20
N GLU A 87 -10.32 9.89 18.82
CA GLU A 87 -10.37 8.83 19.82
C GLU A 87 -9.99 7.46 19.24
N PHE A 88 -10.34 7.20 17.97
CA PHE A 88 -9.99 5.94 17.31
C PHE A 88 -8.51 5.89 16.93
N VAL A 89 -7.95 7.02 16.50
CA VAL A 89 -6.50 7.15 16.27
C VAL A 89 -5.76 6.96 17.59
N GLN A 90 -6.20 7.63 18.66
CA GLN A 90 -5.58 7.53 19.97
C GLN A 90 -5.68 6.11 20.55
N ASP A 91 -6.83 5.46 20.44
CA ASP A 91 -7.01 4.06 20.85
C ASP A 91 -6.03 3.16 20.11
N SER A 92 -5.85 3.34 18.81
CA SER A 92 -4.91 2.53 18.03
C SER A 92 -3.46 2.71 18.48
N LEU A 93 -3.06 3.96 18.74
CA LEU A 93 -1.70 4.29 19.17
C LEU A 93 -1.39 3.86 20.61
N VAL A 94 -2.34 4.05 21.53
CA VAL A 94 -2.12 3.86 22.97
C VAL A 94 -2.50 2.46 23.44
N LYS A 95 -3.60 1.90 22.91
CA LYS A 95 -4.12 0.58 23.33
C LYS A 95 -3.70 -0.54 22.39
N HIS A 96 -2.98 -0.23 21.32
CA HIS A 96 -2.50 -1.19 20.31
C HIS A 96 -3.63 -2.03 19.70
N VAL A 97 -4.82 -1.43 19.56
CA VAL A 97 -5.93 -2.05 18.83
C VAL A 97 -5.91 -1.61 17.36
N PRO A 98 -6.40 -2.43 16.41
CA PRO A 98 -6.50 -2.02 15.01
C PRO A 98 -7.28 -0.71 14.87
N LEU A 99 -6.77 0.19 14.01
CA LEU A 99 -7.47 1.42 13.68
C LEU A 99 -8.85 1.09 13.10
N ARG A 100 -9.88 1.75 13.63
CA ARG A 100 -11.28 1.56 13.24
C ARG A 100 -11.86 2.88 12.75
N GLY A 101 -12.84 2.79 11.85
CA GLY A 101 -13.60 3.97 11.40
C GLY A 101 -12.75 5.01 10.68
N THR A 102 -11.76 4.58 9.89
CA THR A 102 -10.94 5.48 9.07
C THR A 102 -11.84 6.27 8.12
N ALA A 103 -11.72 7.59 8.15
CA ALA A 103 -12.46 8.53 7.31
C ALA A 103 -13.99 8.32 7.29
N VAL A 104 -14.57 7.98 8.45
CA VAL A 104 -16.00 7.63 8.55
C VAL A 104 -16.94 8.85 8.65
N ILE A 105 -16.41 10.02 9.01
CA ILE A 105 -17.23 11.23 9.20
C ILE A 105 -17.05 12.14 7.98
N PRO A 106 -18.13 12.47 7.26
CA PRO A 106 -18.08 13.35 6.09
C PRO A 106 -17.59 14.77 6.42
N PRO A 107 -17.11 15.55 5.43
CA PRO A 107 -16.71 16.93 5.67
C PRO A 107 -17.91 17.79 6.09
N GLY A 108 -17.69 18.69 7.05
CA GLY A 108 -18.74 19.55 7.63
C GLY A 108 -19.69 18.83 8.61
N MET A 109 -19.58 17.52 8.78
CA MET A 109 -20.33 16.77 9.79
C MET A 109 -19.63 16.82 11.15
N LYS A 110 -20.41 16.54 12.20
CA LYS A 110 -19.90 16.47 13.57
C LYS A 110 -19.56 15.04 13.96
N ASP A 111 -18.49 14.90 14.72
CA ASP A 111 -18.18 13.66 15.41
C ASP A 111 -18.98 13.46 16.70
N LEU A 112 -18.76 12.32 17.37
CA LEU A 112 -19.39 11.97 18.65
C LEU A 112 -19.10 12.98 19.77
N ALA A 113 -17.99 13.74 19.67
CA ALA A 113 -17.60 14.78 20.61
C ALA A 113 -18.14 16.18 20.22
N GLY A 114 -18.85 16.29 19.08
CA GLY A 114 -19.41 17.53 18.56
C GLY A 114 -18.44 18.41 17.78
N ARG A 115 -17.22 17.93 17.47
CA ARG A 115 -16.24 18.64 16.64
C ARG A 115 -16.66 18.53 15.17
N THR A 116 -16.57 19.64 14.45
CA THR A 116 -16.87 19.65 13.01
C THR A 116 -15.63 19.24 12.23
N MET A 117 -15.79 18.29 11.31
CA MET A 117 -14.68 17.75 10.51
C MET A 117 -14.41 18.66 9.31
N GLU A 118 -13.27 19.33 9.30
CA GLU A 118 -12.83 20.19 8.20
C GLU A 118 -11.68 19.51 7.46
N TYR A 119 -12.00 18.93 6.30
CA TYR A 119 -11.04 18.24 5.44
C TYR A 119 -11.51 18.28 3.98
N GLU A 120 -10.59 18.07 3.05
CA GLU A 120 -10.90 17.97 1.62
C GLU A 120 -11.17 16.51 1.24
N GLU A 121 -12.38 16.24 0.72
CA GLU A 121 -12.72 14.93 0.17
C GLU A 121 -12.06 14.76 -1.21
N GLY A 122 -11.35 13.65 -1.39
CA GLY A 122 -10.71 13.33 -2.67
C GLY A 122 -11.72 13.02 -3.77
N THR A 123 -11.24 12.97 -5.02
CA THR A 123 -12.08 12.62 -6.17
C THR A 123 -12.63 11.20 -6.05
N ASP A 124 -13.95 11.06 -6.12
CA ASP A 124 -14.60 9.76 -6.17
C ASP A 124 -14.58 9.26 -7.60
N LEU A 125 -13.63 8.39 -7.94
CA LEU A 125 -13.46 7.86 -9.29
C LEU A 125 -14.70 7.12 -9.82
N THR A 126 -15.61 6.68 -8.95
CA THR A 126 -16.84 5.98 -9.34
C THR A 126 -18.01 6.92 -9.58
N ARG A 127 -18.04 8.07 -8.90
CA ARG A 127 -19.10 9.08 -9.00
C ARG A 127 -18.75 10.23 -9.93
N ASP A 128 -17.48 10.62 -9.94
CA ASP A 128 -16.92 11.76 -10.67
C ASP A 128 -16.26 11.31 -11.99
N GLY A 129 -16.79 10.25 -12.61
CA GLY A 129 -16.21 9.45 -13.70
C GLY A 129 -15.78 10.17 -15.00
N ASP A 130 -15.77 11.50 -15.02
CA ASP A 130 -15.28 12.33 -16.13
C ASP A 130 -13.86 12.91 -15.88
N ALA A 131 -13.23 12.63 -14.73
CA ALA A 131 -11.88 13.12 -14.43
C ALA A 131 -10.74 12.45 -15.26
N LEU A 132 -11.07 11.47 -16.10
CA LEU A 132 -10.13 10.74 -16.97
C LEU A 132 -10.23 11.14 -18.45
N ALA A 133 -10.76 12.33 -18.77
CA ALA A 133 -10.69 12.89 -20.12
C ALA A 133 -9.23 13.14 -20.54
N LEU A 134 -8.56 12.09 -21.01
CA LEU A 134 -7.31 12.19 -21.75
C LEU A 134 -7.59 12.97 -23.05
N PRO A 135 -6.74 13.94 -23.43
CA PRO A 135 -6.86 14.58 -24.73
C PRO A 135 -6.72 13.52 -25.82
N ARG A 136 -7.68 13.52 -26.76
CA ARG A 136 -7.65 12.69 -27.98
C ARG A 136 -6.52 13.09 -28.91
#